data_AF-A0A2S2N4M0-F1
#
_entry.id   AF-A0A2S2N4M0-F1
#
_cell.length_a   1.000
_cell.length_b   1.000
_cell.length_c   1.000
_cell.angle_alpha   90.00
_cell.angle_beta   90.00
_cell.angle_gamma   90.00
#
_symmetry.space_group_name_H-M   'P 1'
#
loop_
_entity.id
_entity.type
_entity.pdbx_description
1 polymer ?
#
loop_
_entity_poly.entity_id
_entity_poly.type
_entity_poly.pdbx_seq_one_letter_code
_entity_poly.pdbx_strand_id
1 'polypeptide(L)'
;SEHAALRHSSIVLFGNLSHFGRADSEVFSEQILNGLVTLLLHLQDPQPDVVKACKFALRMCGPSLGCEELREMFGNHLREERGLHYGEFLNDVCKFLMRSRPALLGRLISTNLFYFKSPWRELRAAAAMSVGFLVLHVDEEQGQQVDLDQLISALQLLLKDPAPDVRIKAAETLGRLVRIL
;
A
#
# COMPACT_ATOMS: atom_id res chain seq x y z
N SER A 1 -6.37 17.42 12.01
CA SER A 1 -5.48 16.91 10.94
C SER A 1 -4.15 16.57 11.57
N GLU A 2 -3.55 15.44 11.20
CA GLU A 2 -2.22 15.05 11.69
C GLU A 2 -1.15 16.00 11.14
N HIS A 3 -0.19 16.40 11.98
CA HIS A 3 0.82 17.39 11.62
C HIS A 3 1.82 16.78 10.62
N ALA A 4 2.07 17.46 9.49
CA ALA A 4 2.99 16.96 8.45
C ALA A 4 4.38 16.60 9.00
N ALA A 5 4.90 17.45 9.91
CA ALA A 5 6.19 17.21 10.58
C ALA A 5 6.20 15.95 11.46
N LEU A 6 5.07 15.58 12.07
CA LEU A 6 4.95 14.34 12.83
C LEU A 6 4.96 13.13 11.89
N ARG A 7 4.18 13.15 10.80
CA ARG A 7 4.23 12.08 9.79
C ARG A 7 5.63 11.89 9.25
N HIS A 8 6.25 12.97 8.79
CA HIS A 8 7.62 12.97 8.29
C HIS A 8 8.60 12.34 9.29
N SER A 9 8.65 12.87 10.53
CA SER A 9 9.59 12.40 11.54
C SER A 9 9.36 10.93 11.92
N SER A 10 8.09 10.51 12.05
CA SER A 10 7.74 9.12 12.35
C SER A 10 8.14 8.17 11.22
N ILE A 11 7.94 8.56 9.96
CA ILE A 11 8.31 7.75 8.79
C ILE A 11 9.83 7.65 8.65
N VAL A 12 10.57 8.75 8.87
CA VAL A 12 12.04 8.73 8.86
C VAL A 12 12.57 7.84 9.98
N LEU A 13 12.02 7.94 11.20
CA LEU A 13 12.37 7.07 12.32
C LEU A 13 12.12 5.60 11.97
N PHE A 14 10.96 5.29 11.40
CA PHE A 14 10.63 3.94 10.95
C PHE A 14 11.67 3.41 9.94
N GLY A 15 12.00 4.19 8.90
CA GLY A 15 13.00 3.81 7.92
C GLY A 15 14.39 3.55 8.52
N ASN A 16 14.82 4.39 9.47
CA ASN A 16 16.08 4.18 10.18
C ASN A 16 16.05 2.89 11.01
N LEU A 17 14.97 2.65 11.76
CA LEU A 17 14.83 1.42 12.55
C LEU A 17 14.80 0.16 11.67
N SER A 18 14.16 0.21 10.50
CA SER A 18 14.18 -0.88 9.54
C SER A 18 15.58 -1.16 8.98
N HIS A 19 16.40 -0.12 8.80
CA HIS A 19 17.77 -0.29 8.33
C HIS A 19 18.70 -0.95 9.35
N PHE A 20 18.60 -0.52 10.62
CA PHE A 20 19.44 -1.02 11.70
C PHE A 20 18.90 -2.31 12.32
N GLY A 21 17.64 -2.64 12.05
CA GLY A 21 17.04 -3.92 12.41
C GLY A 21 17.80 -5.07 11.75
N ARG A 22 18.01 -6.17 12.49
CA ARG A 22 18.55 -7.39 11.90
C ARG A 22 17.53 -7.91 10.87
N ALA A 23 17.97 -8.10 9.62
CA ALA A 23 17.13 -8.62 8.55
C ALA A 23 16.48 -9.98 8.91
N ASP A 24 17.15 -10.77 9.77
CA ASP A 24 16.66 -12.08 10.23
C ASP A 24 15.69 -11.99 11.43
N SER A 25 15.32 -10.79 11.88
CA SER A 25 14.36 -10.64 12.97
C SER A 25 12.93 -10.73 12.44
N GLU A 26 12.22 -11.79 12.83
CA GLU A 26 10.79 -11.97 12.53
C GLU A 26 9.95 -10.80 13.06
N VAL A 27 10.26 -10.30 14.26
CA VAL A 27 9.54 -9.16 14.87
C VAL A 27 9.65 -7.90 14.01
N PHE A 28 10.85 -7.57 13.51
CA PHE A 28 11.03 -6.41 12.62
C PHE A 28 10.38 -6.62 11.27
N SER A 29 10.46 -7.84 10.72
CA SER A 29 9.81 -8.19 9.47
C SER A 29 8.29 -7.99 9.55
N GLU A 30 7.66 -8.42 10.66
CA GLU A 30 6.24 -8.20 10.89
C GLU A 30 5.88 -6.71 11.02
N GLN A 31 6.69 -5.92 11.72
CA GLN A 31 6.46 -4.47 11.80
C GLN A 31 6.59 -3.78 10.43
N ILE A 32 7.52 -4.22 9.59
CA ILE A 32 7.66 -3.74 8.21
C ILE A 32 6.41 -4.03 7.40
N LEU A 33 5.88 -5.27 7.49
CA LEU A 33 4.67 -5.64 6.78
C LEU A 33 3.44 -4.87 7.27
N ASN A 34 3.35 -4.61 8.58
CA ASN A 34 2.28 -3.79 9.15
C ASN A 34 2.33 -2.33 8.67
N GLY A 35 3.53 -1.78 8.48
CA GLY A 35 3.74 -0.42 7.96
C GLY A 35 3.64 -0.30 6.43
N LEU A 36 3.73 -1.41 5.69
CA LEU A 36 3.93 -1.40 4.24
C LEU A 36 2.82 -0.66 3.48
N VAL A 37 1.54 -0.99 3.75
CA VAL A 37 0.41 -0.32 3.10
C VAL A 37 0.44 1.18 3.40
N THR A 38 0.63 1.54 4.67
CA THR A 38 0.73 2.94 5.09
C THR A 38 1.81 3.69 4.29
N LEU A 39 3.01 3.12 4.16
CA LEU A 39 4.10 3.74 3.41
C LEU A 39 3.79 3.85 1.92
N LEU A 40 3.20 2.81 1.31
CA LEU A 40 2.82 2.80 -0.10
C LEU A 40 1.74 3.85 -0.42
N LEU A 41 0.78 4.04 0.48
CA LEU A 41 -0.29 5.04 0.30
C LEU A 41 0.24 6.47 0.47
N HIS A 42 1.13 6.70 1.44
CA HIS A 42 1.72 8.02 1.69
C HIS A 42 2.76 8.45 0.64
N LEU A 43 3.07 7.62 -0.36
CA LEU A 43 3.71 8.09 -1.59
C LEU A 43 2.83 9.05 -2.41
N GLN A 44 1.55 9.18 -2.06
CA GLN A 44 0.61 10.18 -2.59
C GLN A 44 0.27 11.26 -1.54
N ASP A 45 1.04 11.40 -0.46
CA ASP A 45 0.79 12.44 0.53
C ASP A 45 0.87 13.85 -0.13
N PRO A 46 -0.03 14.78 0.22
CA PRO A 46 0.00 16.14 -0.31
C PRO A 46 1.26 16.93 0.11
N GLN A 47 2.04 16.44 1.07
CA GLN A 47 3.28 17.07 1.54
C GLN A 47 4.50 16.38 0.92
N PRO A 48 5.30 17.08 0.08
CA PRO A 48 6.44 16.49 -0.61
C PRO A 48 7.48 15.84 0.33
N ASP A 49 7.72 16.43 1.50
CA ASP A 49 8.68 15.88 2.46
C ASP A 49 8.20 14.53 3.02
N VAL A 50 6.89 14.35 3.21
CA VAL A 50 6.33 13.06 3.62
C VAL A 50 6.53 12.02 2.52
N VAL A 51 6.34 12.40 1.26
CA VAL A 51 6.63 11.52 0.11
C VAL A 51 8.10 11.11 0.07
N LYS A 52 9.03 12.05 0.29
CA LYS A 52 10.48 11.77 0.39
C LYS A 52 10.80 10.81 1.54
N ALA A 53 10.18 11.01 2.70
CA ALA A 53 10.31 10.11 3.83
C ALA A 53 9.80 8.70 3.52
N CYS A 54 8.64 8.56 2.85
CA CYS A 54 8.11 7.26 2.44
C CYS A 54 9.02 6.54 1.44
N LYS A 55 9.56 7.26 0.46
CA LYS A 55 10.55 6.73 -0.48
C LYS A 55 11.80 6.21 0.24
N PHE A 56 12.29 6.96 1.23
CA PHE A 56 13.39 6.52 2.08
C PHE A 56 13.02 5.25 2.85
N ALA A 57 11.93 5.28 3.64
CA ALA A 57 11.53 4.17 4.48
C ALA A 57 11.31 2.86 3.70
N LEU A 58 10.64 2.92 2.54
CA LEU A 58 10.43 1.75 1.68
C LEU A 58 11.76 1.17 1.17
N ARG A 59 12.72 2.00 0.77
CA ARG A 59 14.06 1.53 0.38
C ARG A 59 14.77 0.82 1.54
N MET A 60 14.64 1.34 2.75
CA MET A 60 15.24 0.70 3.93
C MET A 60 14.57 -0.63 4.30
N CYS A 61 13.26 -0.75 4.02
CA CYS A 61 12.49 -1.97 4.26
C CYS A 61 12.74 -3.07 3.22
N GLY A 62 13.11 -2.71 1.98
CA GLY A 62 13.25 -3.63 0.85
C GLY A 62 13.99 -4.94 1.17
N PRO A 63 15.19 -4.90 1.78
CA PRO A 63 15.94 -6.11 2.14
C PRO A 63 15.21 -7.09 3.08
N SER A 64 14.29 -6.61 3.92
CA SER A 64 13.57 -7.43 4.90
C SER A 64 12.25 -8.02 4.35
N LEU A 65 11.86 -7.65 3.13
CA LEU A 65 10.62 -8.16 2.52
C LEU A 65 10.76 -9.58 1.94
N GLY A 66 11.96 -10.17 1.95
CA GLY A 66 12.20 -11.53 1.45
C GLY A 66 11.73 -11.76 0.00
N CYS A 67 11.71 -10.69 -0.81
CA CYS A 67 11.38 -10.71 -2.23
C CYS A 67 12.38 -9.80 -2.94
N GLU A 68 13.23 -10.41 -3.76
CA GLU A 68 14.34 -9.72 -4.42
C GLU A 68 13.82 -8.67 -5.41
N GLU A 69 12.74 -8.98 -6.13
CA GLU A 69 12.12 -8.09 -7.09
C GLU A 69 11.59 -6.81 -6.41
N LEU A 70 10.99 -6.93 -5.23
CA LEU A 70 10.55 -5.76 -4.44
C LEU A 70 11.74 -4.94 -3.95
N ARG A 71 12.82 -5.59 -3.52
CA ARG A 71 14.05 -4.92 -3.07
C ARG A 71 14.65 -4.08 -4.20
N GLU A 72 14.85 -4.69 -5.37
CA GLU A 72 15.40 -4.01 -6.55
C GLU A 72 14.49 -2.88 -7.01
N MET A 73 13.19 -3.15 -7.10
CA MET A 73 12.20 -2.16 -7.52
C MET A 73 12.19 -0.94 -6.59
N PHE A 74 12.22 -1.14 -5.28
CA PHE A 74 12.29 -0.04 -4.32
C PHE A 74 13.59 0.75 -4.46
N GLY A 75 14.73 0.07 -4.59
CA GLY A 75 16.04 0.71 -4.79
C GLY A 75 16.10 1.58 -6.04
N ASN A 76 15.48 1.12 -7.13
CA ASN A 76 15.52 1.79 -8.43
C ASN A 76 14.47 2.91 -8.57
N HIS A 77 13.23 2.66 -8.14
CA HIS A 77 12.09 3.54 -8.42
C HIS A 77 11.87 4.61 -7.35
N LEU A 78 12.31 4.37 -6.11
CA LEU A 78 12.07 5.28 -4.98
C LEU A 78 13.29 6.14 -4.62
N ARG A 79 14.16 6.43 -5.58
CA ARG A 79 15.22 7.44 -5.38
C ARG A 79 14.56 8.80 -5.16
N GLU A 80 15.10 9.59 -4.23
CA GLU A 80 14.44 10.78 -3.67
C GLU A 80 13.94 11.75 -4.75
N GLU A 81 14.84 12.15 -5.65
CA GLU A 81 14.57 13.12 -6.72
C GLU A 81 13.92 12.51 -7.98
N ARG A 82 13.69 11.18 -8.00
CA ARG A 82 13.11 10.51 -9.17
C ARG A 82 11.58 10.65 -9.17
N GLY A 83 10.99 11.06 -10.29
CA GLY A 83 9.55 11.00 -10.49
C GLY A 83 9.02 9.56 -10.40
N LEU A 84 7.77 9.39 -9.94
CA LEU A 84 7.16 8.08 -9.74
C LEU A 84 5.86 7.97 -10.54
N HIS A 85 5.79 6.99 -11.44
CA HIS A 85 4.52 6.57 -12.05
C HIS A 85 3.76 5.70 -11.05
N TYR A 86 3.07 6.36 -10.11
CA TYR A 86 2.53 5.72 -8.90
C TYR A 86 1.65 4.50 -9.18
N GLY A 87 0.73 4.59 -10.15
CA GLY A 87 -0.17 3.49 -10.48
C GLY A 87 0.55 2.24 -11.00
N GLU A 88 1.50 2.40 -11.92
CA GLU A 88 2.32 1.30 -12.45
C GLU A 88 3.18 0.69 -11.35
N PHE A 89 3.84 1.56 -10.56
CA PHE A 89 4.63 1.14 -9.41
C PHE A 89 3.79 0.31 -8.42
N LEU A 90 2.62 0.81 -8.02
CA LEU A 90 1.77 0.12 -7.04
C LEU A 90 1.25 -1.22 -7.58
N ASN A 91 0.90 -1.29 -8.88
CA ASN A 91 0.47 -2.52 -9.52
C ASN A 91 1.55 -3.61 -9.46
N ASP A 92 2.79 -3.27 -9.80
CA ASP A 92 3.92 -4.21 -9.78
C ASP A 92 4.27 -4.63 -8.35
N VAL A 93 4.19 -3.72 -7.38
CA VAL A 93 4.35 -4.07 -5.95
C VAL A 93 3.31 -5.09 -5.52
N CYS A 94 2.03 -4.87 -5.84
CA CYS A 94 0.96 -5.81 -5.51
C CYS A 94 1.19 -7.16 -6.20
N LYS A 95 1.62 -7.16 -7.46
CA LYS A 95 1.97 -8.37 -8.21
C LYS A 95 3.06 -9.19 -7.53
N PHE A 96 4.17 -8.56 -7.13
CA PHE A 96 5.27 -9.26 -6.46
C PHE A 96 4.87 -9.73 -5.06
N LEU A 97 4.08 -8.94 -4.32
CA LEU A 97 3.56 -9.35 -3.00
C LEU A 97 2.63 -10.55 -3.10
N MET A 98 1.68 -10.57 -4.04
CA MET A 98 0.74 -11.69 -4.17
C MET A 98 1.41 -12.96 -4.69
N ARG A 99 2.49 -12.84 -5.46
CA ARG A 99 3.32 -13.99 -5.87
C ARG A 99 4.18 -14.55 -4.75
N SER A 100 4.80 -13.68 -3.94
CA SER A 100 5.77 -14.11 -2.93
C SER A 100 5.14 -14.41 -1.58
N ARG A 101 4.06 -13.72 -1.22
CA ARG A 101 3.41 -13.77 0.11
C ARG A 101 1.88 -13.64 0.01
N PRO A 102 1.17 -14.54 -0.69
CA PRO A 102 -0.29 -14.46 -0.88
C PRO A 102 -1.10 -14.51 0.42
N ALA A 103 -0.57 -15.13 1.48
CA ALA A 103 -1.20 -15.16 2.81
C ALA A 103 -1.35 -13.78 3.47
N LEU A 104 -0.74 -12.73 2.90
CA LEU A 104 -0.90 -11.36 3.39
C LEU A 104 -2.14 -10.66 2.86
N LEU A 105 -2.85 -11.23 1.88
CA LEU A 105 -3.95 -10.58 1.16
C LEU A 105 -4.99 -9.97 2.11
N GLY A 106 -5.56 -10.79 3.00
CA GLY A 106 -6.61 -10.34 3.93
C GLY A 106 -6.13 -9.20 4.84
N ARG A 107 -4.88 -9.27 5.32
CA ARG A 107 -4.26 -8.21 6.14
C ARG A 107 -4.08 -6.92 5.35
N LEU A 108 -3.53 -7.00 4.14
CA LEU A 108 -3.29 -5.82 3.29
C LEU A 108 -4.60 -5.13 2.90
N ILE A 109 -5.65 -5.90 2.58
CA ILE A 109 -6.98 -5.36 2.31
C ILE A 109 -7.56 -4.67 3.55
N SER A 110 -7.49 -5.32 4.72
CA SER A 110 -7.98 -4.75 5.97
C SER A 110 -7.34 -3.40 6.29
N THR A 111 -6.02 -3.26 6.11
CA THR A 111 -5.33 -1.98 6.30
C THR A 111 -5.79 -0.94 5.28
N ASN A 112 -5.98 -1.30 4.01
CA ASN A 112 -6.50 -0.36 3.00
C ASN A 112 -7.93 0.11 3.32
N LEU A 113 -8.80 -0.77 3.83
CA LEU A 113 -10.16 -0.40 4.23
C LEU A 113 -10.18 0.67 5.33
N PHE A 114 -9.20 0.67 6.23
CA PHE A 114 -9.04 1.77 7.19
C PHE A 114 -8.81 3.12 6.50
N TYR A 115 -8.00 3.12 5.43
CA TYR A 115 -7.68 4.33 4.66
C TYR A 115 -8.82 4.84 3.77
N PHE A 116 -9.89 4.07 3.55
CA PHE A 116 -11.10 4.58 2.87
C PHE A 116 -11.77 5.72 3.64
N LYS A 117 -11.47 5.85 4.95
CA LYS A 117 -11.97 6.93 5.81
C LYS A 117 -10.93 8.03 6.05
N SER A 118 -9.80 8.00 5.34
CA SER A 118 -8.74 9.00 5.47
C SER A 118 -9.27 10.41 5.19
N PRO A 119 -8.82 11.44 5.93
CA PRO A 119 -9.16 12.83 5.62
C PRO A 119 -8.62 13.28 4.27
N TRP A 120 -7.56 12.64 3.75
CA TRP A 120 -6.93 12.98 2.47
C TRP A 120 -7.51 12.16 1.33
N ARG A 121 -8.04 12.84 0.31
CA ARG A 121 -8.62 12.18 -0.87
C ARG A 121 -7.59 11.33 -1.62
N GLU A 122 -6.34 11.77 -1.64
CA GLU A 122 -5.22 11.11 -2.30
C GLU A 122 -5.02 9.71 -1.73
N LEU A 123 -5.08 9.57 -0.39
CA LEU A 123 -4.95 8.29 0.29
C LEU A 123 -6.20 7.42 0.10
N ARG A 124 -7.40 7.99 0.07
CA ARG A 124 -8.63 7.23 -0.22
C ARG A 124 -8.59 6.62 -1.62
N ALA A 125 -8.20 7.41 -2.63
CA ALA A 125 -8.05 6.95 -4.01
C ALA A 125 -6.95 5.90 -4.15
N ALA A 126 -5.79 6.13 -3.52
CA ALA A 126 -4.67 5.19 -3.49
C ALA A 126 -5.04 3.86 -2.82
N ALA A 127 -5.80 3.90 -1.72
CA ALA A 127 -6.25 2.70 -1.01
C ALA A 127 -7.19 1.86 -1.87
N ALA A 128 -8.17 2.51 -2.52
CA ALA A 128 -9.08 1.82 -3.44
C ALA A 128 -8.31 1.16 -4.58
N MET A 129 -7.36 1.89 -5.18
CA MET A 129 -6.48 1.37 -6.23
C MET A 129 -5.64 0.17 -5.76
N SER A 130 -5.05 0.27 -4.56
CA SER A 130 -4.24 -0.80 -3.96
C SER A 130 -5.05 -2.07 -3.81
N VAL A 131 -6.27 -1.99 -3.25
CA VAL A 131 -7.16 -3.16 -3.15
C VAL A 131 -7.43 -3.76 -4.52
N GLY A 132 -7.75 -2.91 -5.51
CA GLY A 132 -7.99 -3.35 -6.88
C GLY A 132 -6.79 -4.07 -7.51
N PHE A 133 -5.56 -3.69 -7.18
CA PHE A 133 -4.36 -4.38 -7.66
C PHE A 133 -4.04 -5.64 -6.86
N LEU A 134 -4.30 -5.68 -5.56
CA LEU A 134 -4.16 -6.90 -4.76
C LEU A 134 -5.07 -8.01 -5.32
N VAL A 135 -6.36 -7.72 -5.51
CA VAL A 135 -7.32 -8.70 -6.06
C VAL A 135 -7.03 -9.06 -7.53
N LEU A 136 -6.32 -8.20 -8.27
CA LEU A 136 -5.96 -8.46 -9.65
C LEU A 136 -4.93 -9.59 -9.80
N HIS A 137 -4.08 -9.77 -8.79
CA HIS A 137 -2.91 -10.66 -8.83
C HIS A 137 -3.06 -11.93 -8.00
N VAL A 138 -4.28 -12.27 -7.60
CA VAL A 138 -4.60 -13.49 -6.85
C VAL A 138 -5.50 -14.41 -7.67
N ASP A 139 -5.50 -15.69 -7.33
CA ASP A 139 -6.44 -16.70 -7.83
C ASP A 139 -7.68 -16.82 -6.91
N GLU A 140 -8.65 -17.64 -7.32
CA GLU A 140 -9.90 -17.86 -6.58
C GLU A 140 -9.65 -18.44 -5.18
N GLU A 141 -8.67 -19.34 -5.02
CA GLU A 141 -8.34 -19.95 -3.73
C GLU A 141 -7.78 -18.91 -2.75
N GLN A 142 -6.82 -18.11 -3.20
CA GLN A 142 -6.27 -17.00 -2.44
C GLN A 142 -7.33 -15.94 -2.12
N GLY A 143 -8.27 -15.72 -3.05
CA GLY A 143 -9.40 -14.80 -2.91
C GLY A 143 -10.33 -15.13 -1.74
N GLN A 144 -10.37 -16.39 -1.28
CA GLN A 144 -11.18 -16.79 -0.12
C GLN A 144 -10.79 -16.11 1.19
N GLN A 145 -9.60 -15.50 1.26
CA GLN A 145 -9.18 -14.67 2.40
C GLN A 145 -9.95 -13.34 2.51
N VAL A 146 -10.69 -12.95 1.48
CA VAL A 146 -11.36 -11.65 1.39
C VAL A 146 -12.79 -11.78 1.86
N ASP A 147 -13.16 -10.99 2.88
CA ASP A 147 -14.57 -10.74 3.20
C ASP A 147 -15.18 -9.85 2.09
N LEU A 148 -15.73 -10.52 1.08
CA LEU A 148 -16.28 -9.87 -0.11
C LEU A 148 -17.47 -8.97 0.22
N ASP A 149 -18.33 -9.38 1.16
CA ASP A 149 -19.50 -8.58 1.55
C ASP A 149 -19.08 -7.27 2.24
N GLN A 150 -18.10 -7.35 3.15
CA GLN A 150 -17.52 -6.17 3.78
C GLN A 150 -16.84 -5.27 2.74
N LEU A 151 -16.04 -5.85 1.84
CA LEU A 151 -15.30 -5.09 0.84
C LEU A 151 -16.23 -4.38 -0.15
N ILE A 152 -17.24 -5.09 -0.66
CA ILE A 152 -18.26 -4.51 -1.56
C ILE A 152 -19.00 -3.39 -0.87
N SER A 153 -19.43 -3.60 0.39
CA SER A 153 -20.12 -2.56 1.17
C SER A 153 -19.25 -1.31 1.35
N ALA A 154 -17.96 -1.49 1.66
CA ALA A 154 -17.02 -0.38 1.81
C ALA A 154 -16.80 0.38 0.50
N LEU A 155 -16.67 -0.33 -0.64
CA LEU A 155 -16.51 0.28 -1.95
C LEU A 155 -17.78 1.01 -2.41
N GLN A 156 -18.97 0.48 -2.11
CA GLN A 156 -20.25 1.16 -2.38
C GLN A 156 -20.39 2.48 -1.62
N LEU A 157 -19.87 2.56 -0.40
CA LEU A 157 -19.77 3.82 0.33
C LEU A 157 -18.77 4.77 -0.37
N LEU A 158 -17.64 4.24 -0.82
CA LEU A 158 -16.60 5.03 -1.49
C LEU A 158 -17.03 5.56 -2.87
N LEU A 159 -17.96 4.88 -3.55
CA LEU A 159 -18.63 5.40 -4.75
C LEU A 159 -19.43 6.69 -4.50
N LYS A 160 -19.72 7.03 -3.24
CA LYS A 160 -20.39 8.27 -2.84
C LYS A 160 -19.41 9.35 -2.37
N ASP A 161 -18.11 9.13 -2.48
CA ASP A 161 -17.09 10.10 -2.09
C ASP A 161 -17.26 11.44 -2.82
N PRO A 162 -17.06 12.59 -2.16
CA PRO A 162 -17.13 13.89 -2.82
C PRO A 162 -16.13 14.03 -3.98
N ALA A 163 -14.98 13.38 -3.91
CA ALA A 163 -13.90 13.50 -4.88
C ALA A 163 -14.10 12.54 -6.08
N PRO A 164 -14.15 13.03 -7.33
CA PRO A 164 -14.39 12.18 -8.51
C PRO A 164 -13.35 11.09 -8.75
N ASP A 165 -12.08 11.39 -8.49
CA ASP A 165 -10.95 10.46 -8.60
C ASP A 165 -11.10 9.28 -7.64
N VAL A 166 -11.54 9.51 -6.40
CA VAL A 166 -11.84 8.45 -5.44
C VAL A 166 -12.97 7.54 -5.95
N ARG A 167 -14.05 8.14 -6.48
CA ARG A 167 -15.17 7.37 -7.05
C ARG A 167 -14.74 6.51 -8.25
N ILE A 168 -13.90 7.05 -9.12
CA ILE A 168 -13.34 6.31 -10.27
C ILE A 168 -12.56 5.09 -9.78
N LYS A 169 -11.70 5.24 -8.77
CA LYS A 169 -10.92 4.12 -8.22
C LYS A 169 -11.80 3.10 -7.50
N ALA A 170 -12.85 3.52 -6.81
CA ALA A 170 -13.82 2.59 -6.25
C ALA A 170 -14.52 1.76 -7.35
N ALA A 171 -14.95 2.40 -8.43
CA ALA A 171 -15.60 1.73 -9.56
C ALA A 171 -14.66 0.76 -10.30
N GLU A 172 -13.42 1.18 -10.58
CA GLU A 172 -12.38 0.32 -11.15
C GLU A 172 -12.15 -0.92 -10.29
N THR A 173 -12.05 -0.73 -8.96
CA THR A 173 -11.80 -1.83 -8.03
C THR A 173 -12.97 -2.80 -7.94
N LEU A 174 -14.22 -2.32 -7.92
CA LEU A 174 -15.40 -3.18 -8.01
C LEU A 174 -15.37 -4.04 -9.29
N GLY A 175 -15.01 -3.46 -10.43
CA GLY A 175 -14.88 -4.19 -11.69
C GLY A 175 -13.80 -5.29 -11.66
N ARG A 176 -12.81 -5.19 -10.76
CA ARG A 176 -11.76 -6.21 -10.59
C ARG A 176 -12.15 -7.33 -9.64
N LEU A 177 -13.16 -7.15 -8.79
CA LEU A 177 -13.60 -8.19 -7.86
C LEU A 177 -14.16 -9.44 -8.56
N VAL A 178 -14.61 -9.32 -9.81
CA VAL A 178 -15.04 -10.46 -10.64
C VAL A 178 -13.97 -11.54 -10.80
N ARG A 179 -12.71 -11.24 -10.49
CA ARG A 179 -11.61 -12.22 -10.53
C ARG A 179 -11.59 -13.19 -9.36
N ILE A 180 -12.27 -12.86 -8.27
CA ILE A 180 -12.31 -13.64 -7.02
C ILE A 180 -13.75 -13.97 -6.60
N LEU A 181 -14.70 -13.79 -7.52
CA LEU A 181 -16.11 -14.20 -7.41
C LEU A 181 -16.30 -15.51 -8.18
#